data_AF-A0A3L7SGX0-F1
#
_entry.id   AF-A0A3L7SGX0-F1
#
_cell.length_a   1.000
_cell.length_b   1.000
_cell.length_c   1.000
_cell.angle_alpha   90.00
_cell.angle_beta   90.00
_cell.angle_gamma   90.00
#
_symmetry.space_group_name_H-M   'P 1'
#
loop_
_entity.id
_entity.type
_entity.pdbx_description
1 polymer ?
#
loop_
_entity_poly.entity_id
_entity_poly.type
_entity_poly.pdbx_seq_one_letter_code
_entity_poly.pdbx_strand_id
1 'polypeptide(L)'
;MAGFHFYCGTWLGDDKSANPIFDVIDEVCELVASETDDRSMEDFIRLWNAQQENDEIRLSQMMLSVLENPLRRYQAVLVRRLGLSSPQASIKELGAFPRSITDDESKFECVVDIFQGYEVVKKTGNPLVIHFC
;
A
#
# COMPACT_ATOMS: atom_id res chain seq x y z
N MET A 1 19.28 10.77 7.71
CA MET A 1 17.88 11.27 7.66
C MET A 1 17.00 10.07 7.98
N ALA A 2 16.36 10.04 9.16
CA ALA A 2 15.59 8.89 9.61
C ALA A 2 14.23 8.87 8.87
N GLY A 3 14.00 7.85 8.04
CA GLY A 3 12.67 7.60 7.47
C GLY A 3 11.74 7.05 8.55
N PHE A 4 10.42 7.19 8.38
CA PHE A 4 9.50 6.43 9.22
C PHE A 4 9.45 5.00 8.68
N HIS A 5 9.87 4.08 9.52
CA HIS A 5 9.86 2.66 9.21
C HIS A 5 8.47 2.13 9.51
N PHE A 6 7.72 1.77 8.47
CA PHE A 6 6.48 1.04 8.62
C PHE A 6 6.73 -0.37 8.13
N TYR A 7 6.50 -1.30 9.03
CA TYR A 7 6.61 -2.70 8.71
C TYR A 7 5.22 -3.19 8.35
N CYS A 8 4.95 -3.30 7.04
CA CYS A 8 3.71 -3.86 6.53
C CYS A 8 3.74 -5.38 6.74
N GLY A 9 3.63 -5.81 7.99
CA GLY A 9 3.60 -7.20 8.43
C GLY A 9 4.85 -8.02 8.12
N THR A 10 5.33 -8.74 9.12
CA THR A 10 6.19 -9.95 9.04
C THR A 10 5.63 -11.08 8.15
N TRP A 11 4.66 -10.80 7.27
CA TRP A 11 3.55 -11.71 6.99
C TRP A 11 3.29 -12.00 5.50
N LEU A 12 3.97 -11.32 4.57
CA LEU A 12 3.83 -11.61 3.13
C LEU A 12 4.96 -12.48 2.56
N GLY A 13 5.81 -13.04 3.42
CA GLY A 13 6.98 -13.84 3.03
C GLY A 13 8.00 -13.04 2.23
N ASP A 14 9.06 -13.72 1.79
CA ASP A 14 10.14 -13.16 0.97
C ASP A 14 9.66 -12.63 -0.41
N ASP A 15 8.37 -12.80 -0.74
CA ASP A 15 7.78 -12.40 -2.00
C ASP A 15 7.24 -10.97 -1.96
N LYS A 16 8.04 -10.04 -2.50
CA LYS A 16 7.70 -8.61 -2.64
C LYS A 16 6.37 -8.39 -3.36
N SER A 17 6.01 -9.27 -4.31
CA SER A 17 4.80 -9.15 -5.13
C SER A 17 3.51 -9.36 -4.34
N ALA A 18 3.59 -9.91 -3.14
CA ALA A 18 2.44 -10.11 -2.28
C ALA A 18 1.96 -8.81 -1.60
N ASN A 19 2.73 -7.71 -1.68
CA ASN A 19 2.34 -6.41 -1.15
C ASN A 19 1.22 -5.75 -1.99
N PRO A 20 0.16 -5.20 -1.35
CA PRO A 20 -0.99 -4.64 -2.04
C PRO A 20 -0.69 -3.46 -2.97
N ILE A 21 0.48 -2.83 -2.87
CA ILE A 21 0.90 -1.80 -3.82
C ILE A 21 1.09 -2.40 -5.21
N PHE A 22 1.66 -3.61 -5.31
CA PHE A 22 1.84 -4.29 -6.60
C PHE A 22 0.51 -4.75 -7.20
N ASP A 23 -0.54 -4.97 -6.40
CA ASP A 23 -1.88 -5.27 -6.90
C ASP A 23 -2.54 -4.05 -7.58
N VAL A 24 -2.14 -2.82 -7.21
CA VAL A 24 -2.76 -1.58 -7.73
C VAL A 24 -1.85 -0.81 -8.69
N ILE A 25 -0.57 -1.17 -8.79
CA ILE A 25 0.40 -0.39 -9.55
C ILE A 25 0.15 -0.42 -11.05
N ASP A 26 -0.33 -1.54 -11.59
CA ASP A 26 -0.64 -1.65 -13.01
C ASP A 26 -1.78 -0.70 -13.38
N GLU A 27 -2.83 -0.63 -12.56
CA GLU A 27 -3.93 0.34 -12.71
C GLU A 27 -3.41 1.79 -12.66
N VAL A 28 -2.46 2.08 -11.76
CA VAL A 28 -1.86 3.41 -11.64
C VAL A 28 -1.05 3.74 -12.89
N CYS A 29 -0.22 2.83 -13.36
CA CYS A 29 0.61 3.03 -14.56
C CYS A 29 -0.25 3.23 -15.81
N GLU A 30 -1.37 2.51 -15.95
CA GLU A 30 -2.34 2.72 -17.02
C GLU A 30 -3.01 4.09 -16.94
N LEU A 31 -3.43 4.51 -15.74
CA LEU A 31 -4.02 5.83 -15.51
C LEU A 31 -3.04 6.95 -15.89
N VAL A 32 -1.79 6.85 -15.42
CA VAL A 32 -0.70 7.78 -15.74
C VAL A 32 -0.47 7.87 -17.25
N ALA A 33 -0.40 6.73 -17.94
CA ALA A 33 -0.16 6.70 -19.38
C ALA A 33 -1.29 7.36 -20.19
N SER A 34 -2.51 7.42 -19.62
CA SER A 34 -3.67 8.06 -20.24
C SER A 34 -3.79 9.56 -19.95
N GLU A 35 -3.14 10.06 -18.89
CA GLU A 35 -3.15 11.47 -18.48
C GLU A 35 -1.85 12.16 -18.89
N THR A 36 -1.72 12.46 -20.19
CA THR A 36 -0.47 12.86 -20.86
C THR A 36 0.14 14.23 -20.50
N ASP A 37 -0.32 14.92 -19.46
CA ASP A 37 0.14 16.29 -19.12
C ASP A 37 0.45 16.52 -17.63
N ASP A 38 0.43 15.47 -16.78
CA ASP A 38 0.77 15.62 -15.36
C ASP A 38 2.21 15.20 -15.07
N ARG A 39 3.07 16.20 -14.84
CA ARG A 39 4.48 16.02 -14.44
C ARG A 39 4.63 15.17 -13.17
N SER A 40 3.64 15.18 -12.28
CA SER A 40 3.62 14.35 -11.06
C SER A 40 3.51 12.87 -11.39
N MET A 41 2.84 12.53 -12.48
CA MET A 41 2.60 11.17 -12.94
C MET A 41 3.83 10.58 -13.66
N GLU A 42 4.53 11.39 -14.46
CA GLU A 42 5.84 11.00 -15.00
C GLU A 42 6.89 10.81 -13.88
N ASP A 43 6.90 11.72 -12.91
CA ASP A 43 7.79 11.62 -11.75
C ASP A 43 7.47 10.37 -10.90
N PHE A 44 6.20 9.99 -10.78
CA PHE A 44 5.79 8.74 -10.13
C PHE A 44 6.40 7.52 -10.80
N ILE A 45 6.20 7.33 -12.12
CA ILE A 45 6.71 6.15 -12.85
C ILE A 45 8.24 6.08 -12.72
N ARG A 46 8.92 7.21 -12.91
CA ARG A 46 10.38 7.27 -12.82
C ARG A 46 10.89 6.86 -11.43
N LEU A 47 10.29 7.39 -10.37
CA LEU A 47 10.70 7.07 -8.99
C LEU A 47 10.30 5.66 -8.57
N TRP A 48 9.17 5.15 -9.08
CA TRP A 48 8.71 3.80 -8.84
C TRP A 48 9.65 2.77 -9.49
N ASN A 49 9.93 2.91 -10.79
CA ASN A 49 10.80 1.99 -11.53
C ASN A 49 12.22 1.94 -10.96
N ALA A 50 12.74 3.05 -10.42
CA ALA A 50 14.06 3.09 -9.78
C ALA A 50 14.15 2.25 -8.48
N GLN A 51 13.03 1.78 -7.94
CA GLN A 51 12.97 1.11 -6.64
C GLN A 51 12.41 -0.32 -6.71
N GLN A 52 11.90 -0.79 -7.85
CA GLN A 52 11.24 -2.10 -7.96
C GLN A 52 12.15 -3.29 -7.60
N GLU A 53 13.45 -3.19 -7.89
CA GLU A 53 14.42 -4.25 -7.60
C GLU A 53 14.98 -4.18 -6.17
N ASN A 54 14.73 -3.09 -5.43
CA ASN A 54 15.27 -2.89 -4.09
C ASN A 54 14.54 -3.75 -3.05
N ASP A 55 15.21 -4.07 -1.94
CA ASP A 55 14.62 -4.72 -0.77
C ASP A 55 13.78 -3.77 0.09
N GLU A 56 13.73 -2.49 -0.29
CA GLU A 56 12.84 -1.50 0.29
C GLU A 56 12.23 -0.61 -0.80
N ILE A 57 10.97 -0.25 -0.61
CA ILE A 57 10.28 0.79 -1.37
C ILE A 57 10.09 2.01 -0.47
N ARG A 58 10.52 3.18 -0.97
CA ARG A 58 10.34 4.48 -0.32
C ARG A 58 9.25 5.25 -1.04
N LEU A 59 8.11 5.38 -0.38
CA LEU A 59 6.97 6.15 -0.85
C LEU A 59 7.05 7.57 -0.33
N SER A 60 7.34 8.50 -1.25
CA SER A 60 7.24 9.92 -0.97
C SER A 60 5.78 10.35 -0.80
N GLN A 61 5.55 11.56 -0.25
CA GLN A 61 4.21 12.12 -0.16
C GLN A 61 3.51 12.21 -1.53
N MET A 62 4.26 12.54 -2.59
CA MET A 62 3.74 12.55 -3.97
C MET A 62 3.28 11.15 -4.38
N MET A 63 4.11 10.12 -4.18
CA MET A 63 3.75 8.75 -4.57
C MET A 63 2.52 8.25 -3.81
N LEU A 64 2.43 8.56 -2.52
CA LEU A 64 1.27 8.21 -1.71
C LEU A 64 -0.01 8.93 -2.15
N SER A 65 0.10 10.16 -2.65
CA SER A 65 -1.05 10.90 -3.18
C SER A 65 -1.59 10.27 -4.47
N VAL A 66 -0.69 9.77 -5.34
CA VAL A 66 -1.06 9.04 -6.56
C VAL A 66 -1.70 7.69 -6.21
N LEU A 67 -1.14 6.99 -5.22
CA LEU A 67 -1.63 5.67 -4.78
C LEU A 67 -2.91 5.71 -3.94
N GLU A 68 -3.28 6.87 -3.39
CA GLU A 68 -4.37 6.98 -2.41
C GLU A 68 -5.70 6.41 -2.93
N ASN A 69 -6.16 6.84 -4.10
CA ASN A 69 -7.45 6.42 -4.65
C ASN A 69 -7.46 4.94 -5.09
N PRO A 70 -6.45 4.44 -5.82
CA PRO A 70 -6.33 3.01 -6.13
C PRO A 70 -6.32 2.13 -4.87
N LEU A 71 -5.56 2.49 -3.83
CA LEU A 71 -5.55 1.76 -2.57
C LEU A 71 -6.91 1.80 -1.86
N ARG A 72 -7.67 2.92 -1.93
CA ARG A 72 -9.04 2.99 -1.37
C ARG A 72 -10.00 2.06 -2.12
N ARG A 73 -9.92 2.01 -3.44
CA ARG A 73 -10.72 1.08 -4.26
C ARG A 73 -10.40 -0.36 -3.89
N TYR A 74 -9.11 -0.68 -3.80
CA TYR A 74 -8.63 -2.01 -3.42
C TYR A 74 -9.09 -2.41 -2.01
N GLN A 75 -8.99 -1.50 -1.03
CA GLN A 75 -9.50 -1.71 0.32
C GLN A 75 -11.00 -2.02 0.32
N ALA A 76 -11.80 -1.30 -0.47
CA ALA A 76 -13.24 -1.55 -0.55
C ALA A 76 -13.58 -2.93 -1.15
N VAL A 77 -12.76 -3.43 -2.08
CA VAL A 77 -12.87 -4.80 -2.60
C VAL A 77 -12.57 -5.81 -1.50
N LEU A 78 -11.49 -5.62 -0.74
CA LEU A 78 -11.13 -6.49 0.37
C LEU A 78 -12.21 -6.51 1.46
N VAL A 79 -12.76 -5.36 1.85
CA VAL A 79 -13.88 -5.25 2.81
C VAL A 79 -15.07 -6.10 2.37
N ARG A 80 -15.45 -6.00 1.09
CA ARG A 80 -16.56 -6.81 0.54
C ARG A 80 -16.25 -8.30 0.52
N ARG A 81 -15.03 -8.70 0.16
CA ARG A 81 -14.61 -10.12 0.13
C ARG A 81 -14.57 -10.73 1.52
N LEU A 82 -14.03 -9.99 2.48
CA LEU A 82 -13.93 -10.42 3.88
C LEU A 82 -15.28 -10.33 4.61
N GLY A 83 -16.25 -9.59 4.08
CA GLY A 83 -17.54 -9.37 4.76
C GLY A 83 -17.43 -8.43 5.96
N LEU A 84 -16.46 -7.52 5.94
CA LEU A 84 -16.25 -6.53 6.99
C LEU A 84 -17.31 -5.42 6.95
N SER A 85 -17.61 -4.84 8.11
CA SER A 85 -18.65 -3.81 8.23
C SER A 85 -18.26 -2.47 7.58
N SER A 86 -16.96 -2.17 7.52
CA SER A 86 -16.43 -0.92 6.97
C SER A 86 -14.94 -1.04 6.59
N PRO A 87 -14.38 -0.06 5.86
CA PRO A 87 -12.93 0.01 5.61
C PRO A 87 -12.06 0.22 6.85
N GLN A 88 -12.66 0.67 7.96
CA GLN A 88 -12.00 0.86 9.25
C GLN A 88 -12.28 -0.31 10.21
N ALA A 89 -13.04 -1.30 9.78
CA ALA A 89 -13.35 -2.49 10.54
C ALA A 89 -12.06 -3.24 10.91
N SER A 90 -12.05 -3.84 12.10
CA SER A 90 -10.95 -4.72 12.49
C SER A 90 -11.20 -6.12 11.91
N ILE A 91 -10.15 -6.81 11.48
CA ILE A 91 -10.23 -8.23 11.10
C ILE A 91 -10.78 -9.12 12.24
N LYS A 92 -10.76 -8.65 13.49
CA LYS A 92 -11.39 -9.32 14.65
C LYS A 92 -12.90 -9.49 14.49
N GLU A 93 -13.54 -8.73 13.61
CA GLU A 93 -14.97 -8.91 13.26
C GLU A 93 -15.23 -10.27 12.60
N LEU A 94 -14.21 -10.91 12.02
CA LEU A 94 -14.30 -12.21 11.33
C LEU A 94 -14.33 -13.41 12.29
N GLY A 95 -14.31 -13.17 13.60
CA GLY A 95 -14.43 -14.19 14.66
C GLY A 95 -13.15 -14.39 15.47
N ALA A 96 -13.29 -15.07 16.62
CA ALA A 96 -12.21 -15.30 17.58
C ALA A 96 -11.29 -16.49 17.20
N PHE A 97 -9.99 -16.33 17.47
CA PHE A 97 -8.87 -17.21 17.13
C PHE A 97 -8.86 -18.58 17.87
N PRO A 98 -8.17 -19.63 17.32
CA PRO A 98 -7.12 -19.54 16.30
C PRO A 98 -7.46 -20.14 14.92
N ARG A 99 -7.28 -19.34 13.85
CA ARG A 99 -7.16 -19.77 12.45
C ARG A 99 -5.95 -19.12 11.77
N SER A 100 -5.45 -19.71 10.69
CA SER A 100 -4.45 -19.08 9.83
C SER A 100 -5.04 -17.84 9.17
N ILE A 101 -4.29 -16.74 9.18
CA ILE A 101 -4.62 -15.51 8.46
C ILE A 101 -4.60 -15.83 6.97
N THR A 102 -5.63 -15.39 6.23
CA THR A 102 -5.67 -15.55 4.78
C THR A 102 -4.97 -14.38 4.09
N ASP A 103 -4.55 -14.57 2.83
CA ASP A 103 -3.89 -13.52 2.04
C ASP A 103 -4.70 -12.22 1.99
N ASP A 104 -6.02 -12.30 1.76
CA ASP A 104 -6.90 -11.12 1.77
C ASP A 104 -6.92 -10.38 3.12
N GLU A 105 -6.78 -11.09 4.24
CA GLU A 105 -6.70 -10.48 5.59
C GLU A 105 -5.35 -9.77 5.77
N SER A 106 -4.25 -10.41 5.39
CA SER A 106 -2.91 -9.80 5.43
C SER A 106 -2.80 -8.57 4.53
N LYS A 107 -3.36 -8.63 3.32
CA LYS A 107 -3.40 -7.49 2.40
C LYS A 107 -4.26 -6.36 2.96
N PHE A 108 -5.39 -6.67 3.60
CA PHE A 108 -6.23 -5.66 4.23
C PHE A 108 -5.49 -4.92 5.36
N GLU A 109 -4.83 -5.65 6.26
CA GLU A 109 -4.02 -5.04 7.33
C GLU A 109 -2.89 -4.18 6.76
N CYS A 110 -2.19 -4.65 5.73
CA CYS A 110 -1.14 -3.86 5.10
C CYS A 110 -1.66 -2.56 4.45
N VAL A 111 -2.83 -2.58 3.81
CA VAL A 111 -3.45 -1.35 3.28
C VAL A 111 -3.80 -0.37 4.41
N VAL A 112 -4.29 -0.86 5.54
CA VAL A 112 -4.55 -0.03 6.73
C VAL A 112 -3.26 0.62 7.24
N ASP A 113 -2.17 -0.15 7.34
CA ASP A 113 -0.86 0.36 7.77
C ASP A 113 -0.30 1.40 6.81
N ILE A 114 -0.45 1.21 5.49
CA ILE A 114 -0.05 2.20 4.48
C ILE A 114 -0.81 3.51 4.68
N PHE A 115 -2.13 3.48 4.91
CA PHE A 115 -2.90 4.69 5.16
C PHE A 115 -2.51 5.39 6.47
N GLN A 116 -2.24 4.64 7.53
CA GLN A 116 -1.72 5.21 8.77
C GLN A 116 -0.35 5.85 8.54
N GLY A 117 0.52 5.19 7.78
CA GLY A 117 1.81 5.72 7.36
C GLY A 117 1.69 7.00 6.56
N TYR A 118 0.75 7.05 5.63
CA TYR A 118 0.50 8.24 4.83
C TYR A 118 0.11 9.46 5.69
N GLU A 119 -0.72 9.28 6.72
CA GLU A 119 -1.05 10.36 7.66
C GLU A 119 0.18 10.87 8.45
N VAL A 120 1.16 10.00 8.72
CA VAL A 120 2.44 10.40 9.31
C VAL A 120 3.31 11.14 8.29
N VAL A 121 3.39 10.66 7.05
CA VAL A 121 4.13 11.33 5.97
C VAL A 121 3.60 12.75 5.74
N LYS A 122 2.27 12.93 5.66
CA LYS A 122 1.64 14.27 5.50
C LYS A 122 2.06 15.25 6.58
N LYS A 123 2.25 14.78 7.82
CA LYS A 123 2.63 15.63 8.96
C LYS A 123 4.12 15.93 9.02
N THR A 124 4.96 15.02 8.53
CA THR A 124 6.40 15.02 8.82
C THR A 124 7.28 15.25 7.59
N GLY A 125 6.75 15.03 6.39
CA GLY A 125 7.48 15.10 5.12
C GLY A 125 8.50 13.97 4.89
N ASN A 126 8.73 13.11 5.87
CA ASN A 126 9.62 11.96 5.73
C ASN A 126 8.90 10.84 4.95
N PRO A 127 9.59 10.15 4.03
CA PRO A 127 8.97 9.09 3.24
C PRO A 127 8.56 7.89 4.11
N LEU A 128 7.51 7.21 3.65
CA LEU A 128 7.09 5.91 4.16
C LEU A 128 8.03 4.85 3.56
N VAL A 129 8.74 4.09 4.40
CA VAL A 129 9.64 3.03 3.93
C VAL A 129 9.03 1.68 4.22
N ILE A 130 8.78 0.90 3.16
CA ILE A 130 8.29 -0.48 3.20
C ILE A 130 9.47 -1.40 2.95
N HIS A 131 9.72 -2.31 3.87
CA HIS A 131 10.79 -3.31 3.78
C HIS A 131 10.20 -4.63 3.32
N PHE A 132 10.85 -5.27 2.35
CA PHE A 132 10.58 -6.64 1.96
C PHE A 132 11.73 -7.50 2.51
N CYS A 133 11.44 -8.34 3.50
CA CYS A 133 12.42 -9.20 4.16
C CYS A 133 12.36 -10.59 3.57
#